data_AF-A0A1I0R1P8-F1
#
_entry.id   AF-A0A1I0R1P8-F1
#
_cell.length_a   1.000
_cell.length_b   1.000
_cell.length_c   1.000
_cell.angle_alpha   90.00
_cell.angle_beta   90.00
_cell.angle_gamma   90.00
#
_symmetry.space_group_name_H-M   'P 1'
#
loop_
_entity.id
_entity.type
_entity.pdbx_description
1 polymer ?
#
loop_
_entity_poly.entity_id
_entity_poly.type
_entity_poly.pdbx_seq_one_letter_code
_entity_poly.pdbx_strand_id
1 'polypeptide(L)'
;MKNSVIRVILITLLVFLAINIAWFSWSRIKFGSYTDGMEKADMGDPIVLRYTYTDAEHNDYLVKYPNYLSLESNIYVGLPATDENPFNDGLIAWPKLYGDYDFGVVLHDEDGTEYLVEIDSEGNALSSEYNDVVSRHSDNIRALLTLADERWDILK
;
A
#
# COMPACT_ATOMS: atom_id res chain seq x y z
N MET A 1 20.73 -41.64 18.80
CA MET A 1 19.34 -41.09 18.80
C MET A 1 19.23 -39.71 19.48
N LYS A 2 19.59 -39.54 20.77
CA LYS A 2 19.44 -38.25 21.49
C LYS A 2 20.15 -37.07 20.80
N ASN A 3 21.39 -37.26 20.35
CA ASN A 3 22.18 -36.22 19.69
C ASN A 3 21.64 -35.87 18.29
N SER A 4 21.06 -36.85 17.59
CA SER A 4 20.43 -36.65 16.28
C SER A 4 19.14 -35.81 16.39
N VAL A 5 18.32 -36.07 17.42
CA VAL A 5 17.10 -35.29 17.69
C VAL A 5 17.44 -33.86 18.10
N ILE A 6 18.42 -33.66 18.99
CA ILE A 6 18.88 -32.32 19.37
C ILE A 6 19.39 -31.55 18.15
N ARG A 7 20.16 -32.22 17.26
CA ARG A 7 20.65 -31.58 16.03
C ARG A 7 19.51 -31.14 15.12
N VAL A 8 18.47 -31.97 14.95
CA VAL A 8 17.28 -31.60 14.16
C VAL A 8 16.57 -30.40 14.77
N ILE A 9 16.33 -30.40 16.08
CA ILE A 9 15.71 -29.26 16.77
C ILE A 9 16.52 -27.98 16.56
N LEU A 10 17.84 -28.04 16.72
CA LEU A 10 18.73 -26.90 16.50
C LEU A 10 18.66 -26.38 15.07
N ILE A 11 18.66 -27.27 14.07
CA ILE A 11 18.52 -26.87 12.66
C ILE A 11 17.17 -26.20 12.44
N THR A 12 16.07 -26.75 12.97
CA THR A 12 14.74 -26.15 12.85
C THR A 12 14.69 -24.76 13.47
N LEU A 13 15.28 -24.57 14.66
CA LEU A 13 15.35 -23.26 15.32
C LEU A 13 16.19 -22.26 14.51
N LEU A 14 17.30 -22.70 13.92
CA LEU A 14 18.14 -21.85 13.06
C LEU A 14 17.42 -21.43 11.78
N VAL A 15 16.70 -22.35 11.13
CA VAL A 15 15.88 -22.04 9.95
C VAL A 15 14.77 -21.06 10.31
N PHE A 16 14.07 -21.29 11.42
CA PHE A 16 13.03 -20.38 11.91
C PHE A 16 13.60 -18.98 12.16
N LEU A 17 14.76 -18.88 12.83
CA LEU A 17 15.43 -17.61 13.08
C LEU A 17 15.85 -16.92 11.78
N ALA A 18 16.41 -17.67 10.82
CA ALA A 18 16.83 -17.14 9.53
C ALA A 18 15.66 -16.54 8.74
N ILE A 19 14.51 -17.23 8.69
CA ILE A 19 13.29 -16.74 8.03
C ILE A 19 12.82 -15.43 8.66
N ASN A 20 12.81 -15.36 10.00
CA ASN A 20 12.41 -14.16 10.72
C ASN A 20 13.33 -12.97 10.44
N ILE A 21 14.65 -13.18 10.49
CA ILE A 21 15.64 -12.14 10.21
C ILE A 21 15.51 -11.66 8.76
N ALA A 22 15.36 -12.59 7.81
CA ALA A 22 15.22 -12.26 6.40
C ALA A 22 13.96 -11.43 6.15
N TRP A 23 12.82 -11.86 6.68
CA TRP A 23 11.55 -11.14 6.52
C TRP A 23 11.58 -9.76 7.18
N PHE A 24 12.08 -9.66 8.42
CA PHE A 24 12.17 -8.39 9.13
C PHE A 24 13.14 -7.41 8.44
N SER A 25 14.28 -7.90 7.97
CA SER A 25 15.26 -7.06 7.26
C SER A 25 14.71 -6.57 5.93
N TRP A 26 14.09 -7.46 5.16
CA TRP A 26 13.45 -7.10 3.88
C TRP A 26 12.36 -6.04 4.06
N SER A 27 11.44 -6.24 5.01
CA SER A 27 10.35 -5.28 5.24
C SER A 27 10.88 -3.92 5.72
N ARG A 28 11.90 -3.90 6.58
CA ARG A 28 12.50 -2.64 7.03
C ARG A 28 13.20 -1.88 5.91
N ILE A 29 13.97 -2.59 5.07
CA ILE A 29 14.70 -1.96 3.96
C ILE A 29 13.71 -1.44 2.91
N LYS A 30 12.76 -2.28 2.47
CA LYS A 30 11.81 -1.91 1.42
C LYS A 30 10.93 -0.73 1.84
N PHE A 31 10.25 -0.85 2.98
CA PHE A 31 9.27 0.15 3.40
C PHE A 31 9.88 1.36 4.09
N GLY A 32 11.13 1.28 4.54
CA GLY A 32 11.83 2.45 5.07
C GLY A 32 11.92 3.59 4.05
N SER A 33 12.03 3.26 2.75
CA SER A 33 12.01 4.24 1.67
C SER A 33 10.65 4.92 1.50
N TYR A 34 9.55 4.17 1.62
CA TYR A 34 8.19 4.71 1.50
C TYR A 34 7.79 5.61 2.67
N THR A 35 8.37 5.38 3.85
CA THR A 35 8.01 6.11 5.08
C THR A 35 8.92 7.27 5.42
N ASP A 36 9.84 7.64 4.54
CA ASP A 36 10.76 8.75 4.80
C ASP A 36 9.99 10.06 5.02
N GLY A 37 10.19 10.72 6.17
CA GLY A 37 9.44 11.92 6.54
C GLY A 37 7.98 11.72 6.96
N MET A 38 7.51 10.49 7.13
CA MET A 38 6.16 10.19 7.64
C MET A 38 6.15 9.95 9.15
N GLU A 39 5.01 10.20 9.78
CA GLU A 39 4.81 9.94 11.20
C GLU A 39 4.19 8.56 11.43
N LYS A 40 4.55 7.90 12.51
CA LYS A 40 3.94 6.62 12.87
C LYS A 40 2.51 6.87 13.33
N ALA A 41 1.54 6.17 12.73
CA ALA A 41 0.13 6.35 13.09
C ALA A 41 -0.14 5.96 14.55
N ASP A 42 -0.84 6.83 15.29
CA ASP A 42 -1.15 6.66 16.71
C ASP A 42 -2.02 5.41 16.99
N MET A 43 -2.91 5.07 16.04
CA MET A 43 -3.79 3.89 16.11
C MET A 43 -3.26 2.74 15.23
N GLY A 44 -2.06 2.27 15.53
CA GLY A 44 -1.45 1.11 14.88
C GLY A 44 -1.52 -0.16 15.74
N ASP A 45 -1.70 -1.31 15.10
CA ASP A 45 -1.34 -2.60 15.70
C ASP A 45 0.17 -2.54 16.06
N PRO A 46 0.58 -2.88 17.29
CA PRO A 46 2.00 -2.84 17.67
C PRO A 46 2.90 -3.70 16.78
N ILE A 47 2.32 -4.68 16.07
CA ILE A 47 2.99 -5.61 15.16
C ILE A 47 2.99 -5.05 13.73
N VAL A 48 1.89 -4.44 13.27
CA VAL A 48 1.74 -3.94 11.90
C VAL A 48 1.95 -2.44 11.87
N LEU A 49 3.16 -2.03 11.48
CA LEU A 49 3.51 -0.62 11.40
C LEU A 49 2.71 0.09 10.31
N ARG A 50 2.18 1.24 10.69
CA ARG A 50 1.48 2.16 9.80
C ARG A 50 2.08 3.54 9.97
N TYR A 51 2.24 4.23 8.86
CA TYR A 51 2.73 5.59 8.82
C TYR A 51 1.77 6.45 8.03
N THR A 52 1.59 7.68 8.49
CA THR A 52 0.69 8.67 7.90
C THR A 52 1.44 9.97 7.69
N TYR A 53 1.04 10.70 6.65
CA TYR A 53 1.53 12.03 6.36
C TYR A 53 0.42 12.77 5.62
N THR A 54 0.20 14.03 5.95
CA THR A 54 -0.71 14.91 5.21
C THR A 54 0.13 16.07 4.70
N ASP A 55 0.05 16.34 3.40
CA ASP A 55 0.84 17.43 2.79
C ASP A 55 0.19 18.80 2.99
N ALA A 56 0.82 19.84 2.42
CA ALA A 56 0.33 21.21 2.52
C ALA A 56 -0.99 21.45 1.76
N GLU A 57 -1.31 20.60 0.77
CA GLU A 57 -2.55 20.64 0.00
C GLU A 57 -3.65 19.77 0.63
N HIS A 58 -3.36 19.18 1.80
CA HIS A 58 -4.25 18.29 2.55
C HIS A 58 -4.50 16.93 1.87
N ASN A 59 -3.61 16.51 0.96
CA ASN A 59 -3.64 15.13 0.48
C ASN A 59 -3.11 14.19 1.57
N ASP A 60 -3.77 13.04 1.72
CA ASP A 60 -3.43 12.06 2.74
C ASP A 60 -2.55 10.95 2.15
N TYR A 61 -1.48 10.61 2.84
CA TYR A 61 -0.58 9.53 2.48
C TYR A 61 -0.54 8.51 3.61
N LEU A 62 -0.68 7.24 3.27
CA LEU A 62 -0.58 6.14 4.24
C LEU A 62 0.30 5.02 3.69
N VAL A 63 1.18 4.51 4.55
CA VAL A 63 1.98 3.31 4.28
C VAL A 63 1.68 2.29 5.36
N LYS A 64 1.20 1.11 4.95
CA LYS A 64 1.04 -0.04 5.83
C LYS A 64 2.09 -1.08 5.49
N TYR A 65 2.91 -1.41 6.47
CA TYR A 65 3.87 -2.51 6.38
C TYR A 65 3.15 -3.85 6.20
N PRO A 66 3.84 -4.85 5.65
CA PRO A 66 3.29 -6.19 5.55
C PRO A 66 3.02 -6.79 6.92
N ASN A 67 1.95 -7.60 7.01
CA ASN A 67 1.69 -8.43 8.18
C ASN A 67 2.84 -9.43 8.39
N TYR A 68 3.01 -9.93 9.62
CA TYR A 68 4.07 -10.90 9.95
C TYR A 68 4.11 -12.08 8.98
N LEU A 69 5.29 -12.29 8.36
CA LEU A 69 5.56 -13.29 7.31
C LEU A 69 4.69 -13.18 6.05
N SER A 70 4.00 -12.06 5.84
CA SER A 70 3.36 -11.72 4.58
C SER A 70 4.29 -10.88 3.70
N LEU A 71 4.07 -10.93 2.39
CA LEU A 71 4.68 -10.03 1.42
C LEU A 71 3.72 -8.93 0.96
N GLU A 72 2.45 -9.04 1.34
CA GLU A 72 1.39 -8.10 0.96
C GLU A 72 1.41 -6.87 1.86
N SER A 73 1.38 -5.71 1.23
CA SER A 73 1.40 -4.39 1.84
C SER A 73 0.63 -3.43 0.97
N ASN A 74 0.28 -2.27 1.49
CA ASN A 74 -0.37 -1.25 0.70
C ASN A 74 0.21 0.12 1.04
N ILE A 75 0.40 0.92 0.00
CA ILE A 75 0.59 2.36 0.08
C ILE A 75 -0.68 3.02 -0.45
N TYR A 76 -1.00 4.20 0.07
CA TYR A 76 -2.25 4.87 -0.21
C TYR A 76 -2.03 6.37 -0.35
N VAL A 77 -2.66 6.97 -1.36
CA VAL A 77 -2.82 8.42 -1.51
C VAL A 77 -4.32 8.72 -1.55
N GLY A 78 -4.76 9.74 -0.84
CA GLY A 78 -6.13 10.25 -0.88
C GLY A 78 -6.15 11.74 -1.23
N LEU A 79 -7.07 12.13 -2.11
CA LEU A 79 -7.38 13.53 -2.34
C LEU A 79 -8.15 14.10 -1.15
N PRO A 80 -8.01 15.41 -0.85
CA PRO A 80 -8.76 16.05 0.22
C PRO A 80 -10.26 16.06 -0.09
N ALA A 81 -11.07 15.89 0.94
CA ALA A 81 -12.50 16.18 0.87
C ALA A 81 -12.69 17.67 0.55
N THR A 82 -13.59 17.95 -0.37
CA THR A 82 -14.00 19.30 -0.75
C THR A 82 -15.50 19.49 -0.50
N ASP A 83 -15.98 20.72 -0.57
CA ASP A 83 -17.43 20.98 -0.48
C ASP A 83 -18.21 20.34 -1.64
N GLU A 84 -17.55 20.10 -2.78
CA GLU A 84 -18.13 19.48 -3.98
C GLU A 84 -18.02 17.94 -3.95
N ASN A 85 -16.97 17.39 -3.33
CA ASN A 85 -16.83 15.97 -3.03
C ASN A 85 -16.47 15.78 -1.55
N PRO A 86 -17.44 15.53 -0.66
CA PRO A 86 -17.18 15.36 0.77
C PRO A 86 -16.48 14.04 1.10
N PHE A 87 -16.22 13.19 0.11
CA PHE A 87 -15.54 11.92 0.24
C PHE A 87 -14.14 11.97 -0.39
N ASN A 88 -13.17 11.31 0.24
CA ASN A 88 -11.80 11.26 -0.26
C ASN A 88 -11.68 10.14 -1.30
N ASP A 89 -11.62 10.50 -2.58
CA ASP A 89 -11.13 9.56 -3.59
C ASP A 89 -9.69 9.20 -3.30
N GLY A 90 -9.33 7.93 -3.51
CA GLY A 90 -8.00 7.46 -3.15
C GLY A 90 -7.48 6.37 -4.05
N LEU A 91 -6.15 6.28 -4.13
CA LEU A 91 -5.41 5.24 -4.80
C LEU A 91 -4.75 4.36 -3.76
N ILE A 92 -4.93 3.05 -3.91
CA ILE A 92 -4.18 2.02 -3.22
C ILE A 92 -3.21 1.43 -4.24
N ALA A 93 -1.93 1.42 -3.92
CA ALA A 93 -0.94 0.66 -4.67
C ALA A 93 -0.40 -0.49 -3.81
N TRP A 94 -0.26 -1.66 -4.41
CA TRP A 94 0.30 -2.87 -3.79
C TRP A 94 1.68 -3.17 -4.38
N PRO A 95 2.77 -2.85 -3.66
CA PRO A 95 4.12 -3.12 -4.14
C PRO A 95 4.39 -4.62 -4.28
N LYS A 96 4.59 -5.11 -5.51
CA LYS A 96 5.01 -6.49 -5.77
C LYS A 96 6.43 -6.73 -5.28
N LEU A 97 6.84 -8.00 -5.19
CA LEU A 97 8.17 -8.36 -4.70
C LEU A 97 9.31 -7.75 -5.53
N TYR A 98 9.09 -7.55 -6.84
CA TYR A 98 10.11 -7.13 -7.82
C TYR A 98 9.83 -5.77 -8.48
N GLY A 99 9.57 -4.73 -7.69
CA GLY A 99 9.60 -3.32 -8.14
C GLY A 99 8.38 -2.81 -8.90
N ASP A 100 7.48 -3.71 -9.31
CA ASP A 100 6.20 -3.39 -9.96
C ASP A 100 5.06 -3.24 -8.93
N TYR A 101 3.90 -2.75 -9.35
CA TYR A 101 2.74 -2.46 -8.51
C TYR A 101 1.45 -2.99 -9.13
N ASP A 102 0.51 -3.39 -8.28
CA ASP A 102 -0.90 -3.45 -8.67
C ASP A 102 -1.61 -2.22 -8.11
N PHE A 103 -2.65 -1.75 -8.79
CA PHE A 103 -3.35 -0.52 -8.44
C PHE A 103 -4.84 -0.75 -8.27
N GLY A 104 -5.41 -0.06 -7.30
CA GLY A 104 -6.85 0.03 -7.11
C GLY A 104 -7.23 1.43 -6.66
N VAL A 105 -8.41 1.88 -7.04
CA VAL A 105 -8.94 3.18 -6.64
C VAL A 105 -10.24 3.01 -5.87
N VAL A 106 -10.42 3.87 -4.87
CA VAL A 106 -11.69 4.11 -4.19
C VAL A 106 -12.23 5.42 -4.75
N LEU A 107 -13.39 5.37 -5.38
CA LEU A 107 -14.01 6.50 -6.07
C LEU A 107 -15.42 6.72 -5.54
N HIS A 108 -15.83 7.98 -5.41
CA HIS A 108 -17.15 8.34 -4.91
C HIS A 108 -17.90 9.20 -5.92
N ASP A 109 -19.13 8.81 -6.25
CA ASP A 109 -20.06 9.69 -6.96
C ASP A 109 -20.71 10.70 -5.98
N GLU A 110 -21.28 11.79 -6.51
CA GLU A 110 -21.89 12.87 -5.71
C GLU A 110 -23.02 12.40 -4.77
N ASP A 111 -23.66 11.27 -5.09
CA ASP A 111 -24.72 10.66 -4.29
C ASP A 111 -24.17 9.81 -3.12
N GLY A 112 -22.84 9.72 -2.98
CA GLY A 112 -22.13 8.93 -1.98
C GLY A 112 -21.93 7.46 -2.35
N THR A 113 -22.23 7.06 -3.60
CA THR A 113 -21.93 5.72 -4.06
C THR A 113 -20.41 5.51 -4.14
N GLU A 114 -19.90 4.53 -3.39
CA GLU A 114 -18.49 4.14 -3.37
C GLU A 114 -18.23 3.00 -4.37
N TYR A 115 -17.14 3.14 -5.13
CA TYR A 115 -16.62 2.12 -6.04
C TYR A 115 -15.20 1.76 -5.66
N LEU A 116 -14.91 0.46 -5.60
CA LEU A 116 -13.54 -0.05 -5.52
C LEU A 116 -13.20 -0.73 -6.84
N VAL A 117 -12.23 -0.16 -7.57
CA VAL A 117 -11.91 -0.57 -8.94
C VAL A 117 -10.43 -0.85 -9.06
N GLU A 118 -10.07 -2.02 -9.56
CA GLU A 118 -8.68 -2.30 -9.98
C GLU A 118 -8.41 -1.62 -11.32
N ILE A 119 -7.26 -0.93 -11.40
CA ILE A 119 -6.84 -0.17 -12.57
C ILE A 119 -5.43 -0.60 -13.03
N ASP A 120 -5.11 -0.35 -14.28
CA ASP A 120 -3.73 -0.41 -14.77
C ASP A 120 -2.95 0.87 -14.42
N SER A 121 -1.66 0.89 -14.75
CA SER A 121 -0.77 2.04 -14.52
C SER A 121 -1.11 3.27 -15.36
N GLU A 122 -1.95 3.14 -16.39
CA GLU A 122 -2.45 4.24 -17.21
C GLU A 122 -3.78 4.80 -16.67
N GLY A 123 -4.34 4.19 -15.62
CA GLY A 123 -5.59 4.60 -15.02
C GLY A 123 -6.83 3.99 -15.66
N ASN A 124 -6.71 2.95 -16.48
CA ASN A 124 -7.86 2.25 -17.07
C ASN A 124 -8.35 1.11 -16.18
N ALA A 125 -9.65 0.85 -16.16
CA ALA A 125 -10.21 -0.28 -15.41
C ALA A 125 -9.73 -1.62 -15.98
N LEU A 126 -9.35 -2.56 -15.10
CA LEU A 126 -9.04 -3.94 -15.50
C LEU A 126 -10.30 -4.74 -15.85
N SER A 127 -11.45 -4.36 -15.28
CA SER A 127 -12.76 -4.95 -15.58
C SER A 127 -13.63 -3.97 -16.35
N SER A 128 -14.19 -4.43 -17.48
CA SER A 128 -15.03 -3.61 -18.37
C SER A 128 -16.30 -3.08 -17.70
N GLU A 129 -16.76 -3.70 -16.61
CA GLU A 129 -17.90 -3.24 -15.81
C GLU A 129 -17.67 -1.84 -15.24
N TYR A 130 -16.41 -1.47 -14.97
CA TYR A 130 -16.06 -0.20 -14.34
C TYR A 130 -15.52 0.85 -15.32
N ASN A 131 -15.52 0.57 -16.62
CA ASN A 131 -15.03 1.53 -17.62
C ASN A 131 -15.75 2.88 -17.54
N ASP A 132 -17.07 2.86 -17.35
CA ASP A 132 -17.86 4.09 -17.25
C ASP A 132 -17.53 4.87 -15.97
N VAL A 133 -17.29 4.18 -14.85
CA VAL A 133 -16.92 4.80 -13.56
C VAL A 133 -15.54 5.44 -13.69
N VAL A 134 -14.55 4.69 -14.15
CA VAL A 134 -13.17 5.19 -14.35
C VAL A 134 -13.13 6.35 -15.34
N SER A 135 -13.92 6.30 -16.43
CA SER A 135 -13.99 7.40 -17.39
C SER A 135 -14.54 8.68 -16.77
N ARG A 136 -15.56 8.60 -15.89
CA ARG A 136 -16.11 9.77 -15.19
C ARG A 136 -15.10 10.38 -14.21
N HIS A 137 -14.30 9.54 -13.55
CA HIS A 137 -13.33 9.92 -12.53
C HIS A 137 -11.90 10.08 -13.03
N SER A 138 -11.70 10.14 -14.35
CA SER A 138 -10.37 10.06 -14.97
C SER A 138 -9.40 11.16 -14.52
N ASP A 139 -9.89 12.36 -14.20
CA ASP A 139 -9.06 13.45 -13.69
C ASP A 139 -8.57 13.19 -12.26
N ASN A 140 -9.43 12.68 -11.38
CA ASN A 140 -9.06 12.29 -10.01
C ASN A 140 -8.05 11.13 -10.03
N ILE A 141 -8.29 10.11 -10.87
CA ILE A 141 -7.38 8.98 -11.04
C ILE A 141 -6.00 9.46 -11.50
N ARG A 142 -5.94 10.36 -12.48
CA ARG A 142 -4.67 10.93 -12.96
C ARG A 142 -3.95 11.72 -11.87
N ALA A 143 -4.67 12.53 -11.10
CA ALA A 143 -4.11 13.28 -9.99
C ALA A 143 -3.53 12.34 -8.93
N LEU A 144 -4.28 11.30 -8.54
CA LEU A 144 -3.84 10.30 -7.58
C LEU A 144 -2.60 9.54 -8.03
N LEU A 145 -2.57 9.08 -9.28
CA LEU A 145 -1.40 8.41 -9.87
C LEU A 145 -0.17 9.33 -9.89
N THR A 146 -0.37 10.60 -10.22
CA THR A 146 0.71 11.61 -10.23
C THR A 146 1.27 11.83 -8.83
N LEU A 147 0.41 12.09 -7.84
CA LEU A 147 0.83 12.29 -6.44
C LEU A 147 1.58 11.07 -5.88
N ALA A 148 1.09 9.88 -6.17
CA ALA A 148 1.71 8.64 -5.72
C ALA A 148 3.07 8.39 -6.40
N ASP A 149 3.20 8.71 -7.69
CA ASP A 149 4.45 8.60 -8.44
C ASP A 149 5.48 9.64 -8.00
N GLU A 150 5.09 10.90 -7.80
CA GLU A 150 5.97 11.93 -7.26
C GLU A 150 6.54 11.54 -5.89
N ARG A 151 5.74 10.84 -5.08
CA ARG A 151 6.13 10.44 -3.73
C ARG A 151 6.98 9.17 -3.69
N TRP A 152 6.64 8.17 -4.49
CA TRP A 152 7.17 6.81 -4.36
C TRP A 152 7.72 6.19 -5.65
N ASP A 153 7.65 6.91 -6.78
CA ASP A 153 8.28 6.54 -8.06
C ASP A 153 7.79 5.15 -8.52
N ILE A 154 6.47 5.06 -8.74
CA ILE A 154 5.70 3.80 -8.86
C ILE A 154 5.25 3.48 -10.29
N LEU A 155 5.35 4.42 -11.24
CA LEU A 155 4.90 4.24 -12.63
C LEU A 155 6.04 3.87 -13.60
N LYS A 156 7.03 3.11 -13.13
CA LYS A 156 8.24 2.73 -13.91
C LYS A 156 8.04 1.68 -15.00
#